data_AF-A0A3D2I8D1-F1
#
_entry.id   AF-A0A3D2I8D1-F1
#
_cell.length_a   1.000
_cell.length_b   1.000
_cell.length_c   1.000
_cell.angle_alpha   90.00
_cell.angle_beta   90.00
_cell.angle_gamma   90.00
#
_symmetry.space_group_name_H-M   'P 1'
#
loop_
_entity.id
_entity.type
_entity.pdbx_description
1 polymer ?
#
loop_
_entity_poly.entity_id
_entity_poly.type
_entity_poly.pdbx_seq_one_letter_code
_entity_poly.pdbx_strand_id
1 'polypeptide(L)'
;MANSRKWLITINNPLEHGFDHARIKAAVLDLPSVVYWCMCDEQGDECATLHTHVYFVLKNTIPHERVDARFPSFHRDIARGKSSENRAYVLKDGEKFN
;
A
#
# COMPACT_ATOMS: atom_id res chain seq x y z
N MET A 1 9.85 -10.24 14.47
CA MET A 1 8.91 -9.14 14.16
C MET A 1 9.45 -8.39 12.95
N ALA A 2 8.64 -8.21 11.91
CA ALA A 2 9.08 -7.54 10.68
C ALA A 2 9.13 -6.01 10.91
N ASN A 3 10.30 -5.41 10.68
CA ASN A 3 10.53 -3.97 10.83
C ASN A 3 10.98 -3.38 9.49
N SER A 4 10.33 -2.30 9.05
CA SER A 4 10.71 -1.63 7.80
C SER A 4 10.32 -0.16 7.80
N ARG A 5 10.99 0.61 6.94
CA ARG A 5 10.60 1.98 6.57
C ARG A 5 9.64 1.99 5.39
N LYS A 6 9.63 0.94 4.58
CA LYS A 6 8.89 0.86 3.33
C LYS A 6 7.95 -0.33 3.38
N TRP A 7 6.70 -0.08 3.04
CA TRP A 7 5.66 -1.09 3.06
C TRP A 7 4.79 -0.95 1.82
N LEU A 8 4.34 -2.09 1.32
CA LEU A 8 3.32 -2.21 0.28
C LEU A 8 2.12 -2.92 0.91
N ILE A 9 0.93 -2.39 0.68
CA ILE A 9 -0.34 -2.94 1.15
C ILE A 9 -1.21 -3.24 -0.07
N THR A 10 -1.87 -4.40 -0.05
CA THR A 10 -2.89 -4.78 -1.04
C THR A 10 -4.22 -4.95 -0.34
N ILE A 11 -5.18 -4.11 -0.71
CA ILE A 11 -6.53 -4.08 -0.15
C ILE A 11 -7.47 -4.68 -1.19
N ASN A 12 -7.97 -5.89 -0.95
CA ASN A 12 -8.97 -6.52 -1.81
C ASN A 12 -10.35 -5.98 -1.42
N ASN A 13 -11.21 -5.70 -2.41
CA ASN A 13 -12.55 -5.15 -2.20
C ASN A 13 -12.59 -4.02 -1.16
N PRO A 14 -11.81 -2.94 -1.35
CA PRO A 14 -11.62 -1.87 -0.35
C PRO A 14 -12.95 -1.34 0.23
N LEU A 15 -13.97 -1.19 -0.61
CA LEU A 15 -15.28 -0.67 -0.21
C LEU A 15 -16.05 -1.64 0.70
N GLU A 16 -15.89 -2.96 0.55
CA GLU A 16 -16.52 -3.96 1.44
C GLU A 16 -15.96 -3.87 2.87
N HIS A 17 -14.75 -3.36 3.01
CA HIS A 17 -14.08 -3.16 4.30
C HIS A 17 -14.18 -1.70 4.82
N GLY A 18 -14.88 -0.81 4.12
CA GLY A 18 -14.98 0.61 4.47
C GLY A 18 -13.68 1.39 4.25
N PHE A 19 -12.80 0.91 3.37
CA PHE A 19 -11.54 1.53 2.98
C PHE A 19 -11.67 2.26 1.65
N ASP A 20 -12.52 3.29 1.57
CA ASP A 20 -12.47 4.21 0.44
C ASP A 20 -11.11 4.96 0.38
N HIS A 21 -10.86 5.66 -0.72
CA HIS A 21 -9.62 6.42 -0.92
C HIS A 21 -9.36 7.46 0.16
N ALA A 22 -10.40 8.07 0.72
CA ALA A 22 -10.26 9.07 1.79
C ALA A 22 -9.80 8.39 3.10
N ARG A 23 -10.38 7.24 3.44
CA ARG A 23 -10.01 6.42 4.59
C ARG A 23 -8.59 5.88 4.46
N ILE A 24 -8.20 5.39 3.28
CA ILE A 24 -6.85 4.92 2.99
C ILE A 24 -5.85 6.06 3.18
N LYS A 25 -6.11 7.23 2.58
CA LYS A 25 -5.27 8.41 2.73
C LYS A 25 -5.13 8.82 4.19
N ALA A 26 -6.22 8.84 4.95
CA ALA A 26 -6.19 9.14 6.39
C ALA A 26 -5.35 8.12 7.17
N ALA A 27 -5.48 6.82 6.86
CA ALA A 27 -4.70 5.75 7.48
C ALA A 27 -3.20 5.88 7.19
N VAL A 28 -2.81 6.25 5.96
CA VAL A 28 -1.41 6.53 5.62
C VAL A 28 -0.89 7.76 6.38
N LEU A 29 -1.64 8.87 6.37
CA LEU A 29 -1.19 10.13 6.97
C LEU A 29 -1.16 10.10 8.51
N ASP A 30 -1.85 9.15 9.14
CA ASP A 30 -1.74 8.87 10.58
C ASP A 30 -0.45 8.12 10.96
N LEU A 31 0.31 7.59 9.99
CA LEU A 31 1.63 7.00 10.26
C LEU A 31 2.64 8.11 10.60
N PRO A 32 3.49 7.92 11.63
CA PRO A 32 4.47 8.93 12.00
C PRO A 32 5.55 9.06 10.92
N SER A 33 5.87 10.30 10.56
CA SER A 33 7.00 10.63 9.67
C SER A 33 6.91 10.00 8.27
N VAL A 34 5.72 9.96 7.65
CA VAL A 34 5.59 9.65 6.22
C VAL A 34 6.35 10.69 5.40
N VAL A 35 7.23 10.21 4.51
CA VAL A 35 8.02 11.06 3.61
C VAL A 35 7.61 10.91 2.15
N TYR A 36 6.96 9.80 1.80
CA TYR A 36 6.46 9.54 0.46
C TYR A 36 5.36 8.47 0.54
N TRP A 37 4.34 8.59 -0.30
CA TRP A 37 3.36 7.52 -0.52
C TRP A 37 2.65 7.67 -1.85
N CYS A 38 2.06 6.59 -2.34
CA CYS A 38 1.15 6.59 -3.49
C CYS A 38 0.14 5.45 -3.35
N MET A 39 -1.00 5.57 -4.03
CA MET A 39 -1.99 4.50 -4.16
C MET A 39 -2.52 4.43 -5.58
N CYS A 40 -2.99 3.27 -6.00
CA CYS A 40 -3.64 3.05 -7.30
C CYS A 40 -4.64 1.91 -7.16
N ASP A 41 -5.75 2.03 -7.90
CA ASP A 41 -6.72 0.95 -8.03
C ASP A 41 -6.35 0.06 -9.22
N GLU A 42 -6.50 -1.24 -9.04
CA GLU A 42 -6.32 -2.27 -10.05
C GLU A 42 -7.60 -3.11 -10.10
N GLN A 43 -8.14 -3.31 -11.30
CA GLN A 43 -9.21 -4.26 -11.52
C GLN A 43 -8.58 -5.59 -11.90
N GLY A 44 -8.75 -6.63 -11.08
CA GLY A 44 -8.22 -7.95 -11.38
C GLY A 44 -8.95 -8.60 -12.55
N ASP A 45 -8.20 -9.08 -13.54
CA ASP A 45 -8.73 -9.62 -14.81
C ASP A 45 -9.64 -10.86 -14.64
N GLU A 46 -9.37 -11.73 -13.66
CA GLU A 46 -10.05 -13.03 -13.56
C GLU A 46 -11.38 -12.99 -12.78
N CYS A 47 -11.48 -12.14 -11.76
CA CYS A 47 -12.64 -12.10 -10.85
C CYS A 47 -13.32 -10.73 -10.76
N ALA A 48 -12.86 -9.74 -11.54
CA ALA A 48 -13.27 -8.33 -11.43
C ALA A 48 -13.12 -7.75 -10.00
N THR A 49 -12.28 -8.38 -9.17
CA THR A 49 -12.00 -7.94 -7.81
C THR A 49 -11.29 -6.59 -7.88
N LEU A 50 -11.86 -5.58 -7.23
CA LEU A 50 -11.21 -4.29 -7.09
C LEU A 50 -10.11 -4.41 -6.03
N HIS A 51 -8.89 -4.07 -6.41
CA HIS A 51 -7.77 -3.97 -5.49
C HIS A 51 -7.33 -2.52 -5.38
N THR A 52 -7.00 -2.05 -4.18
CA THR A 52 -6.23 -0.83 -4.00
C THR A 52 -4.84 -1.18 -3.48
N HIS A 53 -3.81 -0.86 -4.26
CA HIS A 53 -2.43 -0.96 -3.84
C HIS A 53 -1.96 0.34 -3.20
N VAL A 54 -1.29 0.25 -2.05
CA VAL A 54 -0.76 1.40 -1.31
C VAL A 54 0.71 1.17 -1.01
N TYR A 55 1.56 2.09 -1.44
CA TYR A 55 2.98 2.10 -1.08
C TYR A 55 3.29 3.33 -0.25
N PHE A 56 4.01 3.15 0.85
CA PHE A 56 4.48 4.28 1.65
C PHE A 56 5.90 4.09 2.19
N VAL A 57 6.54 5.22 2.46
CA VAL A 57 7.89 5.32 3.02
C VAL A 57 7.86 6.24 4.23
N LEU A 58 8.47 5.78 5.32
CA LEU A 58 8.64 6.51 6.56
C LEU A 58 10.11 6.92 6.73
N LYS A 59 10.33 8.02 7.46
CA LYS A 59 11.69 8.44 7.87
C LYS A 59 12.37 7.39 8.76
N ASN A 60 11.61 6.83 9.69
CA ASN A 60 12.07 5.84 10.68
C ASN A 60 11.41 4.49 10.46
N THR A 61 12.10 3.39 10.84
CA THR A 61 11.51 2.05 10.76
C THR A 61 10.34 1.94 11.75
N ILE A 62 9.30 1.21 11.37
CA ILE A 62 8.23 0.81 12.27
C ILE A 62 8.07 -0.72 12.23
N PRO A 63 7.59 -1.33 13.32
CA PRO A 63 7.19 -2.72 13.34
C PRO A 63 5.85 -2.90 12.61
N HIS A 64 5.65 -4.08 12.00
CA HIS A 64 4.47 -4.38 11.20
C HIS A 64 3.14 -4.21 11.95
N GLU A 65 3.14 -4.42 13.26
CA GLU A 65 2.00 -4.24 14.16
C GLU A 65 1.44 -2.80 14.08
N ARG A 66 2.30 -1.80 13.82
CA ARG A 66 1.89 -0.40 13.65
C ARG A 66 1.20 -0.16 12.30
N VAL A 67 1.56 -0.95 11.29
CA VAL A 67 0.90 -0.99 9.98
C VAL A 67 -0.46 -1.66 10.12
N ASP A 68 -0.52 -2.82 10.77
CA ASP A 68 -1.76 -3.59 10.99
C ASP A 68 -2.81 -2.81 11.79
N ALA A 69 -2.38 -1.96 12.73
CA ALA A 69 -3.29 -1.07 13.46
C ALA A 69 -4.05 -0.06 12.56
N ARG A 70 -3.57 0.20 11.34
CA ARG A 70 -4.16 1.13 10.37
C ARG A 70 -4.76 0.41 9.16
N PHE A 71 -4.17 -0.73 8.79
CA PHE A 71 -4.57 -1.59 7.69
C PHE A 71 -4.86 -3.00 8.22
N PRO A 72 -5.97 -3.19 8.95
CA PRO A 72 -6.27 -4.47 9.58
C PRO A 72 -6.61 -5.51 8.53
N SER A 73 -6.08 -6.72 8.70
CA SER A 73 -6.40 -7.91 7.88
C SER A 73 -6.01 -7.84 6.39
N PHE A 74 -5.35 -6.78 5.94
CA PHE A 74 -4.88 -6.65 4.56
C PHE A 74 -3.49 -7.26 4.36
N HIS A 75 -3.22 -7.69 3.12
CA HIS A 75 -1.91 -8.21 2.77
C HIS A 75 -0.87 -7.09 2.80
N ARG A 76 0.30 -7.39 3.37
CA ARG A 76 1.41 -6.44 3.50
C ARG A 76 2.72 -7.09 3.15
N ASP A 77 3.56 -6.34 2.46
CA ASP A 77 4.94 -6.71 2.14
C ASP A 77 5.92 -5.64 2.57
N ILE A 78 7.14 -6.07 2.90
CA ILE A 78 8.28 -5.16 2.99
C ILE A 78 8.70 -4.80 1.57
N ALA A 79 8.51 -3.53 1.20
CA ALA A 79 8.89 -3.02 -0.10
C ALA A 79 10.41 -2.86 -0.23
N ARG A 80 10.95 -3.26 -1.40
CA ARG A 80 12.38 -3.22 -1.74
C ARG A 80 12.61 -2.31 -2.95
N GLY A 81 13.85 -1.94 -3.23
CA GLY A 81 14.18 -1.05 -4.36
C GLY A 81 13.88 0.43 -4.11
N LYS A 82 13.88 1.22 -5.19
CA LYS A 82 13.64 2.66 -5.24
C LYS A 82 12.15 2.98 -5.17
N SER A 83 11.79 4.16 -4.66
CA SER A 83 10.39 4.60 -4.62
C SER A 83 9.78 4.73 -6.03
N SER A 84 10.59 5.06 -7.04
CA SER A 84 10.15 5.10 -8.44
C SER A 84 9.73 3.73 -8.97
N GLU A 85 10.47 2.66 -8.62
CA GLU A 85 10.17 1.28 -9.01
C GLU A 85 8.90 0.78 -8.32
N ASN A 86 8.73 1.10 -7.04
CA ASN A 86 7.51 0.74 -6.29
C ASN A 86 6.29 1.52 -6.80
N ARG A 87 6.46 2.80 -7.15
CA ARG A 87 5.39 3.59 -7.78
C ARG A 87 4.98 2.99 -9.12
N ALA A 88 5.93 2.63 -9.98
CA ALA A 88 5.67 1.98 -11.26
C ALA A 88 4.92 0.65 -11.07
N TYR A 89 5.33 -0.16 -10.08
CA TYR A 89 4.62 -1.37 -9.70
C TYR A 89 3.17 -1.12 -9.24
N VAL A 90 2.95 -0.13 -8.37
CA VAL A 90 1.61 0.23 -7.88
C VAL A 90 0.71 0.70 -9.03
N LEU A 91 1.26 1.45 -9.99
CA LEU A 91 0.51 1.89 -11.18
C LEU A 91 0.27 0.76 -12.20
N LYS A 92 0.94 -0.38 -12.07
CA LYS A 92 1.09 -1.39 -13.15
C LYS A 92 1.55 -0.75 -14.46
N ASP A 93 2.41 0.26 -14.35
CA ASP A 93 2.94 1.03 -15.46
C ASP A 93 4.45 0.75 -15.57
N GLY A 94 4.84 -0.02 -16.60
CA GLY A 94 6.23 -0.39 -16.86
C GLY A 94 6.36 -1.48 -17.94
N GLU A 95 7.57 -1.72 -18.45
CA GLU A 95 7.85 -2.72 -19.52
C GLU A 95 7.36 -4.14 -19.22
N LYS A 96 7.07 -4.47 -17.96
CA LYS A 96 6.51 -5.78 -17.59
C LYS A 96 4.98 -5.85 -17.73
N PHE A 97 4.31 -4.73 -17.92
CA PHE A 97 2.85 -4.60 -17.93
C PHE A 97 2.31 -4.00 -19.24
N ASN A 98 3.16 -3.35 -20.03
CA ASN A 98 2.92 -2.92 -21.41
C ASN A 98 3.47 -3.94 -22.39
#